data_AF-A0A5B6WE39-F1
#
_entry.id   AF-A0A5B6WE39-F1
#
_cell.length_a   1.000
_cell.length_b   1.000
_cell.length_c   1.000
_cell.angle_alpha   90.00
_cell.angle_beta   90.00
_cell.angle_gamma   90.00
#
_symmetry.space_group_name_H-M   'P 1'
#
loop_
_entity.id
_entity.type
_entity.pdbx_description
1 polymer ?
#
loop_
_entity_poly.entity_id
_entity_poly.type
_entity_poly.pdbx_seq_one_letter_code
_entity_poly.pdbx_strand_id
1 'polypeptide(L)'
;MQSLVIPKGVCDEIERIARQFIWGGSIGKSKPALIGWESICQPRNYGGLDFRYLHDHNISFLMKIGFNLVSRKDDLWVRRSLSKAWPLISENLLWSVGNGETIRGWKDNWIPKVGPLLSYVPAHSRLNLDSTLKDWVLQEGS
;
A
#
# COMPACT_ATOMS: atom_id res chain seq x y z
N MET A 1 5.72 13.51 -8.16
CA MET A 1 5.55 12.39 -7.20
C MET A 1 4.83 11.29 -7.94
N GLN A 2 5.47 10.15 -8.14
CA GLN A 2 4.85 9.01 -8.81
C GLN A 2 3.84 8.35 -7.87
N SER A 3 2.58 8.23 -8.28
CA SER A 3 1.48 7.72 -7.46
C SER A 3 1.03 6.30 -7.81
N LEU A 4 1.53 5.74 -8.92
CA LEU A 4 1.09 4.47 -9.49
C LEU A 4 2.28 3.55 -9.79
N VAL A 5 2.04 2.24 -9.71
CA VAL A 5 2.99 1.23 -10.21
C VAL A 5 3.08 1.40 -11.72
N ILE A 6 4.27 1.70 -12.23
CA ILE A 6 4.53 1.69 -13.65
C ILE A 6 4.72 0.21 -14.08
N PRO A 7 4.01 -0.27 -15.12
CA PRO A 7 4.22 -1.61 -15.63
C PRO A 7 5.67 -1.83 -16.07
N LYS A 8 6.24 -3.00 -15.78
CA LYS A 8 7.64 -3.30 -16.06
C LYS A 8 8.02 -3.06 -17.52
N GLY A 9 7.16 -3.42 -18.48
CA GLY A 9 7.42 -3.18 -19.90
C GLY A 9 7.57 -1.70 -20.27
N VAL A 10 6.84 -0.81 -19.59
CA VAL A 10 7.01 0.65 -19.77
C VAL A 10 8.33 1.10 -19.14
N CYS A 11 8.71 0.54 -17.99
CA CYS A 11 10.01 0.81 -17.39
C CYS A 11 11.16 0.38 -18.32
N ASP A 12 11.08 -0.83 -18.87
CA ASP A 12 12.07 -1.39 -19.77
C ASP A 12 12.21 -0.56 -21.06
N GLU A 13 11.09 -0.03 -21.58
CA GLU A 13 11.08 0.83 -22.76
C GLU A 13 11.74 2.20 -22.49
N ILE A 14 11.45 2.81 -21.33
CA ILE A 14 12.09 4.06 -20.92
C ILE A 14 13.61 3.83 -20.72
N GLU A 15 13.99 2.73 -20.07
CA GLU A 15 15.39 2.35 -19.93
C GLU A 15 16.06 2.09 -21.28
N ARG A 16 15.36 1.47 -22.24
CA ARG A 16 15.85 1.26 -23.60
C ARG A 16 16.17 2.58 -24.28
N ILE A 17 15.28 3.57 -24.18
CA ILE A 17 15.50 4.92 -24.73
C ILE A 17 16.69 5.60 -24.03
N ALA A 18 16.80 5.50 -22.71
CA ALA A 18 17.92 6.05 -21.95
C ALA A 18 19.27 5.41 -22.36
N ARG A 19 19.29 4.08 -22.52
CA ARG A 19 20.46 3.33 -23.00
C ARG A 19 20.85 3.76 -24.41
N GLN A 20 19.87 3.94 -25.30
CA GLN A 20 20.13 4.43 -26.66
C GLN A 20 20.72 5.83 -26.66
N PHE A 21 20.22 6.73 -25.82
CA PHE A 21 20.78 8.07 -25.67
C PHE A 21 22.26 8.02 -25.22
N ILE A 22 22.56 7.23 -24.17
CA ILE A 22 23.93 7.14 -23.61
C ILE A 22 24.92 6.56 -24.61
N TRP A 23 24.54 5.50 -25.33
CA TRP A 23 25.43 4.83 -26.27
C TRP A 23 25.34 5.38 -27.71
N GLY A 24 24.58 6.46 -27.92
CA GLY A 24 24.42 7.09 -29.24
C GLY A 24 23.74 6.18 -30.26
N GLY A 25 22.86 5.29 -29.81
CA GLY A 25 21.94 4.54 -30.65
C GLY A 25 20.77 5.41 -31.12
N SER A 26 20.29 5.16 -32.33
CA SER A 26 19.08 5.79 -32.88
C SER A 26 17.99 4.75 -33.10
N ILE A 27 16.76 5.19 -33.36
CA ILE A 27 15.62 4.30 -33.63
C ILE A 27 15.97 3.42 -34.84
N GLY A 28 16.06 2.11 -34.62
CA GLY A 28 16.44 1.12 -35.65
C GLY A 28 17.95 0.92 -35.85
N LYS A 29 18.84 1.69 -35.20
CA LYS A 29 20.31 1.53 -35.27
C LYS A 29 20.91 1.61 -33.87
N SER A 30 21.04 0.46 -33.20
CA SER A 30 21.73 0.39 -31.91
C SER A 30 23.23 0.29 -32.11
N LYS A 31 24.01 1.15 -31.43
CA LYS A 31 25.44 0.92 -31.26
C LYS A 31 25.66 -0.11 -30.14
N PRO A 32 26.67 -0.98 -30.24
CA PRO A 32 27.00 -1.89 -29.14
C PRO A 32 27.42 -1.07 -27.92
N ALA A 33 26.88 -1.42 -26.75
CA ALA A 33 27.29 -0.83 -25.49
C ALA A 33 28.71 -1.29 -25.15
N LEU A 34 29.62 -0.35 -24.89
CA LEU A 34 30.99 -0.66 -24.48
C LEU A 34 31.07 -1.14 -23.02
N ILE A 35 30.07 -0.79 -22.23
CA ILE A 35 29.95 -1.14 -20.81
C ILE A 35 28.53 -1.65 -20.57
N GLY A 36 28.40 -2.74 -19.81
CA GLY A 36 27.11 -3.29 -19.41
C GLY A 36 26.29 -2.26 -18.62
N TRP A 37 24.95 -2.34 -18.73
CA TRP A 37 24.07 -1.43 -18.02
C TRP A 37 24.18 -1.62 -16.50
N GLU A 38 24.43 -2.85 -16.07
CA GLU A 38 24.65 -3.27 -14.68
C GLU A 38 25.83 -2.51 -14.05
N SER A 39 26.92 -2.33 -14.83
CA SER A 39 28.11 -1.61 -14.38
C SER A 39 27.86 -0.11 -14.26
N ILE A 40 27.06 0.46 -15.18
CA ILE A 40 26.62 1.84 -15.12
C ILE A 40 25.73 2.09 -13.89
N CYS A 41 24.90 1.12 -13.54
CA CYS A 41 24.00 1.20 -12.40
C CYS A 41 24.69 1.04 -11.03
N GLN A 42 25.99 0.77 -11.00
CA GLN A 42 26.73 0.72 -9.74
C GLN A 42 26.90 2.13 -9.14
N PRO A 43 27.03 2.25 -7.81
CA PRO A 43 27.37 3.51 -7.17
C PRO A 43 28.69 4.07 -7.68
N ARG A 44 28.88 5.40 -7.63
CA ARG A 44 30.12 6.07 -8.08
C ARG A 44 31.38 5.53 -7.38
N ASN A 45 31.25 5.09 -6.13
CA ASN A 45 32.34 4.50 -5.35
C ASN A 45 32.85 3.17 -5.94
N TYR A 46 32.03 2.48 -6.73
CA TYR A 46 32.37 1.22 -7.41
C TYR A 46 32.63 1.42 -8.92
N GLY A 47 32.83 2.67 -9.37
CA GLY A 47 33.14 2.98 -10.77
C GLY A 47 31.93 3.05 -11.70
N GLY A 48 30.70 3.02 -11.16
CA GLY A 48 29.47 3.26 -11.92
C GLY A 48 29.06 4.72 -11.96
N LEU A 49 27.92 4.99 -12.58
CA LEU A 49 27.33 6.33 -12.72
C LEU A 49 26.16 6.57 -11.75
N ASP A 50 25.88 5.62 -10.85
CA ASP A 50 24.80 5.67 -9.86
C ASP A 50 23.40 5.80 -10.48
N PHE A 51 23.26 5.34 -11.73
CA PHE A 51 21.94 5.11 -12.30
C PHE A 51 21.26 3.95 -11.59
N ARG A 52 19.93 3.98 -11.47
CA ARG A 52 19.17 2.87 -10.91
C ARG A 52 18.19 2.36 -11.93
N TYR A 53 17.85 1.07 -11.83
CA TYR A 53 16.74 0.52 -12.59
C TYR A 53 15.46 1.29 -12.25
N LEU A 54 14.72 1.70 -13.29
CA LEU A 54 13.53 2.53 -13.14
C LEU A 54 12.45 1.77 -12.37
N HIS A 55 12.40 0.46 -12.54
CA HIS A 55 11.54 -0.43 -11.77
C HIS A 55 11.81 -0.36 -10.26
N ASP A 56 13.08 -0.39 -9.86
CA ASP A 56 13.46 -0.31 -8.44
C ASP A 56 13.15 1.08 -7.87
N HIS A 57 13.34 2.11 -8.69
CA HIS A 57 12.99 3.48 -8.34
C HIS A 57 11.47 3.62 -8.10
N ASN A 58 10.66 3.07 -9.00
CA ASN A 58 9.20 2.98 -8.87
C ASN A 58 8.81 2.31 -7.53
N ILE A 59 9.38 1.15 -7.22
CA ILE A 59 9.11 0.46 -5.95
C ILE A 59 9.50 1.31 -4.74
N SER A 60 10.68 1.92 -4.75
CA SER A 60 11.14 2.76 -3.64
C SER A 60 10.23 3.96 -3.39
N PHE A 61 9.67 4.57 -4.44
CA PHE A 61 8.70 5.64 -4.31
C PHE A 61 7.36 5.16 -3.75
N LEU A 62 6.90 3.98 -4.17
CA LEU A 62 5.70 3.37 -3.59
C LEU A 62 5.89 3.06 -2.11
N MET A 63 7.05 2.52 -1.72
CA MET A 63 7.40 2.29 -0.32
C MET A 63 7.40 3.61 0.48
N LYS A 64 7.96 4.69 -0.10
CA LYS A 64 7.95 6.02 0.53
C LYS A 64 6.52 6.55 0.71
N ILE A 65 5.63 6.35 -0.27
CA ILE A 65 4.22 6.72 -0.15
C ILE A 65 3.53 5.89 0.93
N GLY A 66 3.73 4.57 0.96
CA GLY A 66 3.18 3.69 1.99
C GLY A 66 3.66 4.08 3.39
N PHE A 67 4.96 4.37 3.55
CA PHE A 67 5.53 4.85 4.80
C PHE A 67 4.92 6.19 5.23
N ASN A 68 4.74 7.13 4.31
CA ASN A 68 4.09 8.41 4.61
C ASN A 68 2.61 8.24 4.98
N LEU A 69 1.90 7.28 4.39
CA LEU A 69 0.51 6.99 4.71
C LEU A 69 0.35 6.58 6.18
N VAL A 70 1.33 5.84 6.72
CA VAL A 70 1.35 5.40 8.12
C VAL A 70 1.88 6.48 9.05
N SER A 71 2.93 7.20 8.63
CA SER A 71 3.66 8.14 9.49
C SER A 71 3.03 9.54 9.54
N ARG A 72 2.33 9.98 8.50
CA ARG A 72 1.82 11.35 8.35
C ARG A 72 0.29 11.37 8.21
N LYS A 73 -0.39 10.83 9.21
CA LYS A 73 -1.87 10.67 9.20
C LYS A 73 -2.62 12.01 9.12
N ASP A 74 -1.99 13.10 9.58
CA ASP A 74 -2.61 14.42 9.63
C ASP A 74 -2.53 15.18 8.29
N ASP A 75 -1.68 14.74 7.36
CA ASP A 75 -1.58 15.36 6.05
C ASP A 75 -2.91 15.24 5.28
N LEU A 76 -3.39 16.34 4.71
CA LEU A 76 -4.67 16.39 3.99
C LEU A 76 -4.77 15.36 2.86
N TRP A 77 -3.67 15.14 2.13
CA TRP A 77 -3.64 14.17 1.04
C TRP A 77 -3.71 12.73 1.56
N VAL A 78 -3.15 12.44 2.74
CA VAL A 78 -3.24 11.12 3.41
C VAL A 78 -4.68 10.87 3.86
N ARG A 79 -5.29 11.83 4.57
CA ARG A 79 -6.68 11.73 5.03
C ARG A 79 -7.65 11.54 3.86
N ARG A 80 -7.47 12.30 2.78
CA ARG A 80 -8.29 12.19 1.57
C ARG A 80 -8.10 10.85 0.86
N SER A 81 -6.85 10.36 0.77
CA SER A 81 -6.54 9.07 0.14
C SER A 81 -7.14 7.91 0.93
N LEU A 82 -6.97 7.91 2.26
CA LEU A 82 -7.55 6.90 3.15
C LEU A 82 -9.07 6.92 3.11
N SER A 83 -9.71 8.09 3.15
CA SER A 83 -11.17 8.20 3.06
C SER A 83 -11.72 7.61 1.75
N LYS A 84 -11.04 7.80 0.62
CA LYS A 84 -11.43 7.19 -0.65
C LYS A 84 -11.18 5.68 -0.71
N ALA A 85 -10.10 5.20 -0.11
CA ALA A 85 -9.75 3.78 -0.09
C ALA A 85 -10.51 3.00 0.99
N TRP A 86 -11.06 3.69 1.99
CA TRP A 86 -11.72 3.09 3.15
C TRP A 86 -12.81 2.08 2.81
N PRO A 87 -13.72 2.30 1.83
CA PRO A 87 -14.76 1.31 1.51
C PRO A 87 -14.15 -0.05 1.13
N LEU A 88 -13.19 -0.06 0.21
CA LEU A 88 -12.52 -1.28 -0.27
C LEU A 88 -11.71 -1.99 0.82
N ILE A 89 -11.07 -1.20 1.69
CA ILE A 89 -10.27 -1.71 2.79
C ILE A 89 -11.18 -2.27 3.89
N SER A 90 -12.25 -1.55 4.24
CA SER A 90 -13.16 -1.90 5.34
C SER A 90 -13.88 -3.23 5.15
N GLU A 91 -14.14 -3.64 3.91
CA GLU A 91 -14.72 -4.94 3.59
C GLU A 91 -13.79 -6.11 3.93
N ASN A 92 -12.48 -5.89 3.85
CA ASN A 92 -11.45 -6.92 4.04
C ASN A 92 -10.69 -6.77 5.37
N LEU A 93 -11.03 -5.77 6.18
CA LEU A 93 -10.43 -5.55 7.49
C LEU A 93 -11.24 -6.21 8.59
N LEU A 94 -10.50 -6.72 9.57
CA LEU A 94 -11.02 -7.17 10.85
C LEU A 94 -10.57 -6.19 11.94
N TRP A 95 -11.48 -5.81 12.81
CA TRP A 95 -11.15 -5.05 14.01
C TRP A 95 -10.39 -5.96 14.98
N SER A 96 -9.19 -5.55 15.36
CA SER A 96 -8.42 -6.22 16.41
C SER A 96 -9.06 -5.92 17.77
N VAL A 97 -9.55 -6.97 18.44
CA VAL A 97 -10.14 -6.84 19.78
C VAL A 97 -9.06 -6.47 20.79
N GLY A 98 -9.04 -5.20 21.19
CA GLY A 98 -8.22 -4.67 22.29
C GLY A 98 -9.01 -4.67 23.60
N ASN A 99 -9.14 -3.50 24.24
CA ASN A 99 -9.94 -3.31 25.46
C ASN A 99 -11.47 -3.33 25.23
N GLY A 100 -11.92 -3.48 23.98
CA GLY A 100 -13.33 -3.57 23.60
C GLY A 100 -14.11 -2.25 23.62
N GLU A 101 -13.50 -1.10 23.94
CA GLU A 101 -14.20 0.20 24.05
C GLU A 101 -14.56 0.81 22.70
N THR A 102 -13.75 0.55 21.68
CA THR A 102 -13.87 1.19 20.36
C THR A 102 -14.65 0.35 19.35
N ILE A 103 -14.96 -0.90 19.68
CA ILE A 103 -15.56 -1.87 18.76
C ILE A 103 -17.04 -2.02 19.11
N ARG A 104 -17.92 -1.68 18.17
CA ARG A 104 -19.35 -1.91 18.30
C ARG A 104 -19.63 -3.37 17.99
N GLY A 105 -19.97 -4.15 19.01
CA GLY A 105 -20.01 -5.61 18.92
C GLY A 105 -20.94 -6.15 17.82
N TRP A 106 -22.03 -5.46 17.53
CA TRP A 106 -23.00 -5.85 16.49
C TRP A 106 -22.63 -5.41 15.08
N LYS A 107 -22.10 -4.18 14.93
CA LYS A 107 -21.96 -3.49 13.63
C LYS A 107 -20.59 -3.71 13.01
N ASP A 108 -19.55 -3.84 13.83
CA ASP A 108 -18.17 -3.91 13.35
C ASP A 108 -17.75 -5.37 13.11
N ASN A 109 -16.91 -5.59 12.11
CA ASN A 109 -16.41 -6.92 11.76
C ASN A 109 -15.17 -7.26 12.61
N TRP A 110 -15.37 -7.96 13.73
CA TRP A 110 -14.28 -8.37 14.64
C TRP A 110 -14.12 -9.88 14.76
N ILE A 111 -15.08 -10.68 14.26
CA ILE A 111 -15.02 -12.14 14.25
C ILE A 111 -14.59 -12.63 12.87
N PRO A 112 -13.45 -13.35 12.76
CA PRO A 112 -13.00 -13.91 11.50
C PRO A 112 -14.08 -14.81 10.86
N LYS A 113 -14.31 -14.65 9.55
CA LYS A 113 -15.23 -15.47 8.72
C LYS A 113 -16.73 -15.34 9.00
N VAL A 114 -17.13 -14.73 10.12
CA VAL A 114 -18.55 -14.55 10.47
C VAL A 114 -19.08 -13.20 9.98
N GLY A 115 -18.24 -12.16 9.96
CA GLY A 115 -18.69 -10.83 9.59
C GLY A 115 -19.43 -10.12 10.75
N PRO A 116 -20.15 -9.03 10.48
CA PRO A 116 -20.91 -8.31 11.50
C PRO A 116 -22.08 -9.14 12.01
N LEU A 117 -22.17 -9.27 13.34
CA LEU A 117 -23.20 -10.05 14.02
C LEU A 117 -24.62 -9.54 13.77
N LEU A 118 -24.78 -8.26 13.40
CA LEU A 118 -26.06 -7.65 13.03
C LEU A 118 -26.83 -8.46 11.97
N SER A 119 -26.11 -9.11 11.03
CA SER A 119 -26.73 -9.92 9.98
C SER A 119 -27.47 -11.18 10.50
N TYR A 120 -27.14 -11.62 11.72
CA TYR A 120 -27.73 -12.80 12.36
C TYR A 120 -28.82 -12.44 13.38
N VAL A 121 -29.06 -11.16 13.63
CA VAL A 121 -30.03 -10.70 14.64
C VAL A 121 -31.45 -10.65 14.04
N PRO A 122 -32.45 -11.30 14.66
CA PRO A 122 -33.84 -11.18 14.24
C PRO A 122 -34.36 -9.74 14.37
N ALA A 123 -35.17 -9.28 13.41
CA ALA A 123 -35.67 -7.90 13.31
C ALA A 123 -36.45 -7.38 14.55
N HIS A 124 -36.88 -8.27 15.44
CA HIS A 124 -37.69 -7.94 16.63
C HIS A 124 -36.89 -7.96 17.95
N SER A 125 -35.56 -8.04 17.88
CA SER A 125 -34.70 -8.15 19.06
C SER A 125 -34.51 -6.79 19.74
N ARG A 126 -34.80 -6.70 21.05
CA ARG A 126 -34.51 -5.50 21.88
C ARG A 126 -33.04 -5.45 22.29
N LEU A 127 -32.14 -5.49 21.31
CA LEU A 127 -30.70 -5.42 21.56
C LEU A 127 -30.24 -3.96 21.49
N ASN A 128 -29.32 -3.58 22.38
CA ASN A 128 -28.63 -2.32 22.27
C ASN A 128 -27.60 -2.42 21.14
N LEU A 129 -27.97 -1.97 19.94
CA LEU A 129 -27.12 -2.02 18.73
C LEU A 129 -25.87 -1.14 18.80
N ASP A 130 -25.80 -0.24 19.79
CA ASP A 130 -24.66 0.65 20.02
C ASP A 130 -23.76 0.16 21.17
N SER A 131 -24.05 -1.01 21.76
CA SER A 131 -23.19 -1.62 22.77
C SER A 131 -21.80 -1.95 22.23
N THR A 132 -20.78 -1.63 23.02
CA THR A 132 -19.38 -1.95 22.70
C THR A 132 -19.01 -3.35 23.20
N LEU A 133 -17.91 -3.92 22.70
CA LEU A 133 -17.45 -5.23 23.20
C LEU A 133 -17.11 -5.21 24.68
N LYS A 134 -16.67 -4.07 25.23
CA LYS A 134 -16.43 -3.92 26.66
C LYS A 134 -17.69 -4.19 27.49
N ASP A 135 -18.85 -3.79 26.98
CA ASP A 135 -20.13 -3.99 27.67
C ASP A 135 -20.57 -5.47 27.67
N TRP A 136 -19.98 -6.29 26.80
CA TRP A 136 -20.25 -7.72 26.70
C TRP A 136 -19.29 -8.56 27.55
N VAL A 137 -18.17 -7.98 27.95
CA VAL A 137 -17.22 -8.63 28.86
C VAL A 137 -17.77 -8.50 30.28
N LEU A 138 -18.15 -9.64 30.87
CA LEU A 138 -18.52 -9.71 32.28
C LEU A 138 -17.32 -9.29 33.13
N GLN A 139 -17.54 -8.49 34.19
CA GLN A 139 -16.46 -8.02 35.08
C GLN A 139 -15.71 -9.13 35.83
N GLU A 140 -16.18 -10.38 35.71
CA GLU A 140 -15.50 -11.57 36.21
C GLU A 140 -14.82 -12.28 35.04
N GLY A 141 -13.58 -11.89 34.76
CA GLY A 141 -12.70 -12.63 33.88
C GLY A 141 -12.28 -13.94 34.53
N SER A 142 -12.55 -15.06 33.87
CA SER A 142 -11.81 -16.31 34.03
C SER A 142 -10.96 -16.54 32.79
#